data_AF-A0A2N2ZKP6-F1
#
_entry.id   AF-A0A2N2ZKP6-F1
#
_cell.length_a   1.000
_cell.length_b   1.000
_cell.length_c   1.000
_cell.angle_alpha   90.00
_cell.angle_beta   90.00
_cell.angle_gamma   90.00
#
_symmetry.space_group_name_H-M   'P 1'
#
loop_
_entity.id
_entity.type
_entity.pdbx_description
1 polymer ?
#
loop_
_entity_poly.entity_id
_entity_poly.type
_entity_poly.pdbx_seq_one_letter_code
_entity_poly.pdbx_strand_id
1 'polypeptide(L)'
;MKILPSVAFNDFSGSAGQVTARKVGDKTYLSTRTKHSRKTTPSQASIRCRFGNTNIGYSKLTEGQRLGWSYLASSLGEYATSTGNTTITGHNLFVSINTFRSICGKPITRSAPAQLLPSRYINVGDIWLTPEHVIFANVALIEGTDDVVLFEMYAAKSPAETNGWDKTSIVAVVASTDWGEVDLTKAYLEKFGIPIKIGQRIYIKVCKLNSECGYVKWFSMHGYFASERSTLHQRLYIPRAKIKMEMINPITQNYECDAIDYEISPGPKITSNNITVRSLQDFLVTCDFLHNGLTDAFDFERSYQYSRSPAERNFFIQCMEVKVYNNSTKKISLYCFAGVYTKHFETFGTYFITN
;
A
#
# COMPACT_ATOMS: atom_id res chain seq x y z
N MET A 1 -21.42 33.25 -14.04
CA MET A 1 -21.95 34.58 -14.38
C MET A 1 -22.19 35.34 -13.08
N LYS A 2 -21.46 36.43 -12.81
CA LYS A 2 -21.66 37.29 -11.63
C LYS A 2 -22.51 38.47 -12.08
N ILE A 3 -23.70 38.61 -11.52
CA ILE A 3 -24.64 39.69 -11.87
C ILE A 3 -24.56 40.73 -10.75
N LEU A 4 -24.32 41.98 -11.11
CA LEU A 4 -24.39 43.11 -10.19
C LEU A 4 -25.86 43.55 -10.10
N PRO A 5 -26.47 43.58 -8.90
CA PRO A 5 -27.84 44.06 -8.76
C PRO A 5 -27.95 45.57 -9.02
N SER A 6 -29.14 46.03 -9.42
CA SER A 6 -29.41 47.46 -9.57
C SER A 6 -29.42 48.19 -8.21
N VAL A 7 -29.26 49.51 -8.24
CA VAL A 7 -29.13 50.40 -7.06
C VAL A 7 -30.23 50.22 -6.01
N ALA A 8 -31.42 49.74 -6.42
CA ALA A 8 -32.55 49.46 -5.54
C ALA A 8 -32.39 48.23 -4.61
N PHE A 9 -31.30 47.46 -4.74
CA PHE A 9 -31.08 46.22 -3.98
C PHE A 9 -29.76 46.22 -3.19
N ASN A 10 -29.19 47.39 -2.92
CA ASN A 10 -27.83 47.51 -2.37
C ASN A 10 -27.66 46.99 -0.93
N ASP A 11 -28.77 46.79 -0.20
CA ASP A 11 -28.79 46.29 1.19
C ASP A 11 -29.47 44.93 1.37
N PHE A 12 -29.66 44.16 0.29
CA PHE A 12 -30.13 42.78 0.43
C PHE A 12 -28.99 41.85 0.88
N SER A 13 -29.09 41.38 2.13
CA SER A 13 -28.33 40.23 2.62
C SER A 13 -29.29 39.07 2.87
N GLY A 14 -28.95 37.88 2.38
CA GLY A 14 -29.76 36.69 2.60
C GLY A 14 -29.87 35.80 1.38
N SER A 15 -30.66 34.73 1.51
CA SER A 15 -30.92 33.79 0.43
C SER A 15 -32.40 33.79 0.09
N ALA A 16 -32.72 33.98 -1.19
CA ALA A 16 -34.08 33.88 -1.72
C ALA A 16 -34.07 32.93 -2.93
N GLY A 17 -34.86 31.86 -2.88
CA GLY A 17 -34.90 30.85 -3.94
C GLY A 17 -33.54 30.17 -4.18
N GLN A 18 -33.02 30.27 -5.41
CA GLN A 18 -31.71 29.74 -5.81
C GLN A 18 -30.58 30.78 -5.80
N VAL A 19 -30.80 31.97 -5.24
CA VAL A 19 -29.82 33.06 -5.24
C VAL A 19 -29.49 33.47 -3.82
N THR A 20 -28.20 33.60 -3.53
CA THR A 20 -27.68 34.14 -2.28
C THR A 20 -27.01 35.48 -2.60
N ALA A 21 -27.46 36.53 -1.92
CA ALA A 21 -26.86 37.85 -1.94
C ALA A 21 -25.89 37.99 -0.77
N ARG A 22 -24.66 38.43 -1.06
CA ARG A 22 -23.65 38.76 -0.04
C ARG A 22 -23.05 40.14 -0.29
N LYS A 23 -22.88 40.93 0.75
CA LYS A 23 -22.19 42.23 0.72
C LYS A 23 -20.71 42.01 1.01
N VAL A 24 -19.83 42.53 0.16
CA VAL A 24 -18.37 42.53 0.37
C VAL A 24 -17.87 43.94 0.12
N GLY A 25 -17.54 44.65 1.19
CA GLY A 25 -17.33 46.11 1.15
C GLY A 25 -18.60 46.83 0.70
N ASP A 26 -18.46 47.77 -0.23
CA ASP A 26 -19.57 48.56 -0.78
C ASP A 26 -20.34 47.88 -1.93
N LYS A 27 -19.99 46.63 -2.27
CA LYS A 27 -20.58 45.91 -3.41
C LYS A 27 -21.38 44.70 -2.95
N THR A 28 -22.57 44.56 -3.53
CA THR A 28 -23.43 43.39 -3.35
C THR A 28 -23.23 42.40 -4.50
N TYR A 29 -22.90 41.15 -4.13
CA TYR A 29 -22.65 40.05 -5.06
C TYR A 29 -23.78 39.04 -4.99
N LEU A 30 -24.37 38.71 -6.14
CA LEU A 30 -25.33 37.62 -6.28
C LEU A 30 -24.62 36.36 -6.77
N SER A 31 -24.79 35.27 -6.05
CA SER A 31 -24.33 33.93 -6.45
C SER A 31 -25.51 32.97 -6.50
N THR A 32 -25.55 32.10 -7.51
CA THR A 32 -26.47 30.97 -7.50
C THR A 32 -26.05 29.99 -6.40
N ARG A 33 -27.01 29.56 -5.58
CA ARG A 33 -26.79 28.57 -4.54
C ARG A 33 -26.33 27.28 -5.21
N THR A 34 -25.04 26.99 -5.08
CA THR A 34 -24.48 25.71 -5.55
C THR A 34 -25.01 24.65 -4.61
N LYS A 35 -26.14 24.02 -4.96
CA LYS A 35 -26.58 22.83 -4.22
C LYS A 35 -25.50 21.79 -4.41
N HIS A 36 -24.95 21.27 -3.31
CA HIS A 36 -24.12 20.08 -3.38
C HIS A 36 -24.90 19.00 -4.13
N SER A 37 -24.24 18.38 -5.11
CA SER A 37 -24.79 17.22 -5.79
C SER A 37 -25.29 16.23 -4.73
N ARG A 38 -26.57 15.83 -4.80
CA ARG A 38 -27.12 14.77 -3.93
C ARG A 38 -26.49 13.39 -4.20
N LYS A 39 -25.63 13.27 -5.22
CA LYS A 39 -24.89 12.04 -5.51
C LYS A 39 -23.84 11.84 -4.41
N THR A 40 -24.05 10.81 -3.60
CA THR A 40 -23.08 10.33 -2.61
C THR A 40 -22.28 9.22 -3.27
N THR A 41 -20.95 9.31 -3.28
CA THR A 41 -20.13 8.22 -3.83
C THR A 41 -20.13 7.02 -2.87
N PRO A 42 -19.91 5.78 -3.35
CA PRO A 42 -19.81 4.61 -2.47
C PRO A 42 -18.78 4.79 -1.35
N SER A 43 -17.64 5.43 -1.64
CA SER A 43 -16.61 5.74 -0.63
C SER A 43 -17.12 6.71 0.44
N GLN A 44 -17.86 7.75 0.05
CA GLN A 44 -18.46 8.69 1.01
C GLN A 44 -19.52 8.01 1.88
N ALA A 45 -20.33 7.11 1.31
CA ALA A 45 -21.32 6.34 2.05
C ALA A 45 -20.67 5.40 3.08
N SER A 46 -19.61 4.69 2.69
CA SER A 46 -18.82 3.82 3.58
C SER A 46 -18.23 4.59 4.76
N ILE A 47 -17.62 5.75 4.53
CA ILE A 47 -17.06 6.60 5.60
C ILE A 47 -18.16 7.05 6.57
N ARG A 48 -19.31 7.52 6.05
CA ARG A 48 -20.46 7.92 6.88
C ARG A 48 -21.01 6.76 7.69
N CYS A 49 -21.11 5.57 7.11
CA CYS A 49 -21.56 4.36 7.79
C CYS A 49 -20.61 4.00 8.94
N ARG A 50 -19.29 3.99 8.70
CA ARG A 50 -18.29 3.71 9.74
C ARG A 50 -18.34 4.73 10.89
N PHE A 51 -18.42 6.01 10.57
CA PHE A 51 -18.56 7.07 11.58
C PHE A 51 -19.87 6.92 12.36
N GLY A 52 -20.98 6.64 11.69
CA GLY A 52 -22.27 6.38 12.35
C GLY A 52 -22.21 5.16 13.28
N ASN A 53 -21.63 4.05 12.82
CA ASN A 53 -21.50 2.82 13.60
C ASN A 53 -20.63 3.01 14.85
N THR A 54 -19.50 3.71 14.72
CA THR A 54 -18.65 4.04 15.87
C THR A 54 -19.35 5.00 16.83
N ASN A 55 -20.03 6.04 16.34
CA ASN A 55 -20.79 6.95 17.19
C ASN A 55 -21.90 6.25 17.99
N ILE A 56 -22.68 5.37 17.34
CA ILE A 56 -23.69 4.53 18.00
C ILE A 56 -23.02 3.54 18.98
N GLY A 57 -21.82 3.07 18.67
CA GLY A 57 -21.04 2.22 19.57
C GLY A 57 -20.78 2.87 20.93
N TYR A 58 -20.46 4.18 20.95
CA TYR A 58 -20.21 4.91 22.20
C TYR A 58 -21.47 5.03 23.08
N SER A 59 -22.63 5.31 22.48
CA SER A 59 -23.88 5.45 23.24
C SER A 59 -24.29 4.14 23.91
N LYS A 60 -23.90 2.99 23.36
CA LYS A 60 -24.15 1.65 23.92
C LYS A 60 -23.16 1.22 25.01
N LEU A 61 -22.13 2.02 25.29
CA LEU A 61 -21.17 1.71 26.37
C LEU A 61 -21.83 1.83 27.74
N THR A 62 -21.37 1.00 28.68
CA THR A 62 -21.71 1.16 30.09
C THR A 62 -21.05 2.40 30.67
N GLU A 63 -21.55 2.91 31.79
CA GLU A 63 -20.98 4.10 32.42
C GLU A 63 -19.51 3.89 32.83
N GLY A 64 -19.18 2.71 33.39
CA GLY A 64 -17.79 2.37 33.71
C GLY A 64 -16.86 2.36 32.49
N GLN A 65 -17.35 1.92 31.32
CA GLN A 65 -16.58 1.98 30.08
C GLN A 65 -16.36 3.43 29.63
N ARG A 66 -17.40 4.28 29.68
CA ARG A 66 -17.28 5.70 29.33
C ARG A 66 -16.31 6.43 30.25
N LEU A 67 -16.35 6.16 31.56
CA LEU A 67 -15.40 6.71 32.52
C LEU A 67 -13.97 6.29 32.18
N GLY A 68 -13.73 5.03 31.79
CA GLY A 68 -12.42 4.58 31.32
C GLY A 68 -11.92 5.36 30.12
N TRP A 69 -12.79 5.65 29.14
CA TRP A 69 -12.45 6.48 27.99
C TRP A 69 -12.19 7.94 28.34
N SER A 70 -12.98 8.52 29.24
CA SER A 70 -12.78 9.88 29.73
C SER A 70 -11.47 10.02 30.51
N TYR A 71 -11.12 9.02 31.33
CA TYR A 71 -9.85 8.98 32.06
C TYR A 71 -8.66 8.91 31.09
N LEU A 72 -8.72 8.00 30.10
CA LEU A 72 -7.69 7.87 29.08
C LEU A 72 -7.55 9.14 28.23
N ALA A 73 -8.65 9.80 27.91
CA ALA A 73 -8.63 11.05 27.17
C ALA A 73 -8.02 12.20 27.99
N SER A 74 -8.29 12.25 29.29
CA SER A 74 -7.72 13.26 30.20
C SER A 74 -6.20 13.08 30.36
N SER A 75 -5.69 11.84 30.32
CA SER A 75 -4.24 11.59 30.42
C SER A 75 -3.44 12.03 29.20
N LEU A 76 -4.10 12.31 28.06
CA LEU A 76 -3.45 12.85 26.86
C LEU A 76 -3.08 14.34 26.96
N GLY A 77 -3.66 15.06 27.92
CA GLY A 77 -3.41 16.48 28.13
C GLY A 77 -4.06 17.39 27.08
N GLU A 78 -3.59 18.64 27.06
CA GLU A 78 -4.05 19.68 26.13
C GLU A 78 -3.22 19.69 24.84
N TYR A 79 -3.87 20.09 23.74
CA TYR A 79 -3.20 20.38 22.48
C TYR A 79 -3.61 21.76 21.95
N ALA A 80 -2.67 22.42 21.27
CA ALA A 80 -2.88 23.74 20.71
C ALA A 80 -3.72 23.65 19.41
N THR A 81 -4.68 24.56 19.30
CA THR A 81 -5.46 24.82 18.07
C THR A 81 -5.34 26.29 17.71
N SER A 82 -5.80 26.67 16.51
CA SER A 82 -5.83 28.08 16.09
C SER A 82 -6.69 28.97 17.00
N THR A 83 -7.54 28.38 17.84
CA THR A 83 -8.43 29.07 18.79
C THR A 83 -7.98 28.93 20.25
N GLY A 84 -6.82 28.34 20.53
CA GLY A 84 -6.30 28.10 21.88
C GLY A 84 -6.07 26.63 22.21
N ASN A 85 -5.73 26.33 23.46
CA ASN A 85 -5.55 24.95 23.90
C ASN A 85 -6.91 24.27 24.14
N THR A 86 -7.00 22.98 23.80
CA THR A 86 -8.19 22.17 24.04
C THR A 86 -7.81 20.73 24.40
N THR A 87 -8.75 20.00 24.98
CA THR A 87 -8.58 18.59 25.34
C THR A 87 -9.44 17.69 24.46
N ILE A 88 -9.03 16.45 24.28
CA ILE A 88 -9.85 15.45 23.59
C ILE A 88 -10.86 14.87 24.59
N THR A 89 -12.12 14.71 24.17
CA THR A 89 -13.14 14.06 25.00
C THR A 89 -13.05 12.54 24.87
N GLY A 90 -13.52 11.79 25.88
CA GLY A 90 -13.59 10.32 25.83
C GLY A 90 -14.37 9.81 24.61
N HIS A 91 -15.44 10.51 24.22
CA HIS A 91 -16.20 10.22 23.00
C HIS A 91 -15.36 10.40 21.73
N ASN A 92 -14.68 11.54 21.58
CA ASN A 92 -13.85 11.81 20.40
C ASN A 92 -12.68 10.82 20.31
N LEU A 93 -12.06 10.47 21.44
CA LEU A 93 -11.01 9.46 21.49
C LEU A 93 -11.52 8.08 21.08
N PHE A 94 -12.68 7.67 21.62
CA PHE A 94 -13.34 6.41 21.26
C PHE A 94 -13.63 6.33 19.76
N VAL A 95 -14.23 7.37 19.20
CA VAL A 95 -14.60 7.42 17.77
C VAL A 95 -13.35 7.38 16.90
N SER A 96 -12.31 8.15 17.25
CA SER A 96 -11.04 8.18 16.52
C SER A 96 -10.39 6.80 16.47
N ILE A 97 -10.19 6.18 17.63
CA ILE A 97 -9.55 4.86 17.73
C ILE A 97 -10.36 3.78 17.02
N ASN A 98 -11.66 3.71 17.26
CA ASN A 98 -12.49 2.67 16.68
C ASN A 98 -12.70 2.84 15.17
N THR A 99 -12.59 4.06 14.65
CA THR A 99 -12.59 4.31 13.21
C THR A 99 -11.40 3.65 12.55
N PHE A 100 -10.19 3.82 13.10
CA PHE A 100 -8.99 3.20 12.54
C PHE A 100 -8.89 1.70 12.80
N ARG A 101 -9.34 1.21 13.97
CA ARG A 101 -9.53 -0.24 14.20
C ARG A 101 -10.42 -0.85 13.12
N SER A 102 -11.57 -0.23 12.85
CA SER A 102 -12.50 -0.69 11.81
C SER A 102 -11.89 -0.65 10.41
N ILE A 103 -11.07 0.36 10.08
CA ILE A 103 -10.33 0.41 8.81
C ILE A 103 -9.33 -0.75 8.72
N CYS A 104 -8.70 -1.13 9.82
CA CYS A 104 -7.80 -2.29 9.90
C CYS A 104 -8.55 -3.64 10.00
N GLY A 105 -9.88 -3.66 9.83
CA GLY A 105 -10.69 -4.88 9.94
C GLY A 105 -10.91 -5.39 11.37
N LYS A 106 -10.51 -4.63 12.39
CA LYS A 106 -10.71 -4.99 13.80
C LYS A 106 -12.09 -4.53 14.30
N PRO A 107 -12.72 -5.29 15.20
CA PRO A 107 -14.01 -4.92 15.78
C PRO A 107 -13.88 -3.69 16.70
N ILE A 108 -15.01 -3.05 16.99
CA ILE A 108 -15.07 -1.95 17.96
C ILE A 108 -14.65 -2.47 19.34
N THR A 109 -13.65 -1.84 19.95
CA THR A 109 -13.30 -2.08 21.34
C THR A 109 -14.16 -1.20 22.26
N ARG A 110 -14.87 -1.84 23.19
CA ARG A 110 -15.77 -1.16 24.12
C ARG A 110 -15.03 -0.57 25.30
N SER A 111 -14.01 -1.27 25.79
CA SER A 111 -13.18 -0.82 26.90
C SER A 111 -12.00 0.01 26.39
N ALA A 112 -11.68 1.08 27.11
CA ALA A 112 -10.48 1.86 26.84
C ALA A 112 -9.23 0.98 27.02
N PRO A 113 -8.25 1.05 26.11
CA PRO A 113 -7.00 0.30 26.26
C PRO A 113 -6.23 0.82 27.49
N ALA A 114 -5.52 -0.07 28.18
CA ALA A 114 -4.72 0.29 29.35
C ALA A 114 -3.59 1.28 28.99
N GLN A 115 -3.04 1.16 27.78
CA GLN A 115 -2.02 2.05 27.24
C GLN A 115 -2.31 2.33 25.76
N LEU A 116 -2.08 3.57 25.35
CA LEU A 116 -2.11 3.95 23.94
C LEU A 116 -0.79 3.60 23.27
N LEU A 117 -0.88 2.95 22.12
CA LEU A 117 0.23 2.68 21.22
C LEU A 117 0.09 3.64 20.02
N PRO A 118 0.67 4.86 20.09
CA PRO A 118 0.55 5.82 19.00
C PRO A 118 1.20 5.27 17.73
N SER A 119 0.63 5.63 16.58
CA SER A 119 1.29 5.41 15.30
C SER A 119 2.69 6.01 15.29
N ARG A 120 3.60 5.38 14.56
CA ARG A 120 5.01 5.75 14.46
C ARG A 120 5.32 6.27 13.06
N TYR A 121 6.29 7.18 13.00
CA TYR A 121 6.93 7.53 11.74
C TYR A 121 7.50 6.28 11.07
N ILE A 122 7.41 6.25 9.75
CA ILE A 122 8.04 5.22 8.93
C ILE A 122 8.86 5.89 7.85
N ASN A 123 10.07 5.39 7.62
CA ASN A 123 10.87 5.81 6.48
C ASN A 123 10.52 4.89 5.31
N VAL A 124 10.28 5.49 4.15
CA VAL A 124 10.12 4.77 2.88
C VAL A 124 11.37 5.04 2.05
N GLY A 125 11.96 4.01 1.47
CA GLY A 125 13.29 4.10 0.87
C GLY A 125 13.32 4.78 -0.48
N ASP A 126 12.38 4.49 -1.38
CA ASP A 126 12.22 5.25 -2.62
C ASP A 126 10.75 5.18 -3.07
N ILE A 127 10.35 6.11 -3.93
CA ILE A 127 8.95 6.24 -4.36
C ILE A 127 8.91 6.51 -5.85
N TRP A 128 8.10 5.72 -6.55
CA TRP A 128 7.70 5.97 -7.93
C TRP A 128 6.28 6.49 -7.96
N LEU A 129 6.12 7.67 -8.55
CA LEU A 129 4.84 8.36 -8.72
C LEU A 129 4.68 8.68 -10.21
N THR A 130 4.23 7.69 -10.97
CA THR A 130 3.97 7.80 -12.41
C THR A 130 2.49 7.51 -12.68
N PRO A 131 1.98 7.78 -13.90
CA PRO A 131 0.62 7.39 -14.27
C PRO A 131 0.35 5.89 -14.15
N GLU A 132 1.38 5.06 -14.32
CA GLU A 132 1.31 3.60 -14.35
C GLU A 132 1.73 2.95 -13.03
N HIS A 133 2.47 3.67 -12.17
CA HIS A 133 3.12 3.12 -11.00
C HIS A 133 3.04 4.08 -9.80
N VAL A 134 2.40 3.61 -8.73
CA VAL A 134 2.40 4.25 -7.41
C VAL A 134 3.05 3.29 -6.41
N ILE A 135 4.39 3.28 -6.39
CA ILE A 135 5.18 2.28 -5.68
C ILE A 135 5.95 2.92 -4.54
N PHE A 136 5.93 2.28 -3.38
CA PHE A 136 6.76 2.61 -2.24
C PHE A 136 7.71 1.45 -1.98
N ALA A 137 9.02 1.70 -2.04
CA ALA A 137 10.05 0.70 -1.78
C ALA A 137 10.63 0.83 -0.36
N ASN A 138 11.21 -0.27 0.12
CA ASN A 138 11.82 -0.40 1.45
C ASN A 138 10.88 0.04 2.60
N VAL A 139 9.62 -0.34 2.51
CA VAL A 139 8.63 -0.16 3.57
C VAL A 139 8.90 -1.19 4.67
N ALA A 140 9.47 -0.73 5.78
CA ALA A 140 9.85 -1.61 6.89
C ALA A 140 8.63 -2.11 7.67
N LEU A 141 8.20 -3.34 7.36
CA LEU A 141 7.13 -4.05 8.05
C LEU A 141 7.61 -5.43 8.50
N ILE A 142 7.22 -5.83 9.71
CA ILE A 142 7.53 -7.16 10.24
C ILE A 142 6.23 -7.96 10.15
N GLU A 143 6.23 -8.97 9.28
CA GLU A 143 5.07 -9.86 9.12
C GLU A 143 4.77 -10.63 10.40
N GLY A 144 3.50 -10.95 10.63
CA GLY A 144 3.05 -11.65 11.83
C GLY A 144 2.93 -10.76 13.09
N THR A 145 3.10 -9.45 12.96
CA THR A 145 2.83 -8.48 14.05
C THR A 145 1.48 -7.79 13.85
N ASP A 146 0.95 -7.13 14.89
CA ASP A 146 -0.25 -6.29 14.79
C ASP A 146 -0.01 -4.97 14.04
N ASP A 147 1.22 -4.70 13.61
CA ASP A 147 1.56 -3.48 12.92
C ASP A 147 1.11 -3.52 11.45
N VAL A 148 0.46 -2.43 11.01
CA VAL A 148 0.08 -2.18 9.62
C VAL A 148 0.63 -0.83 9.18
N VAL A 149 0.77 -0.63 7.87
CA VAL A 149 1.15 0.67 7.30
C VAL A 149 -0.08 1.33 6.69
N LEU A 150 -0.39 2.53 7.17
CA LEU A 150 -1.48 3.37 6.68
C LEU A 150 -0.93 4.37 5.67
N PHE A 151 -1.49 4.38 4.47
CA PHE A 151 -1.17 5.33 3.41
C PHE A 151 -2.35 6.26 3.15
N GLU A 152 -2.13 7.56 3.33
CA GLU A 152 -3.04 8.61 2.87
C GLU A 152 -2.39 9.42 1.77
N MET A 153 -3.14 9.71 0.72
CA MET A 153 -2.62 10.47 -0.41
C MET A 153 -3.61 11.54 -0.86
N TYR A 154 -3.08 12.56 -1.51
CA TYR A 154 -3.84 13.56 -2.24
C TYR A 154 -3.01 14.08 -3.41
N ALA A 155 -3.57 14.02 -4.61
CA ALA A 155 -2.99 14.66 -5.77
C ALA A 155 -3.53 16.08 -5.92
N ALA A 156 -2.62 17.05 -5.91
CA ALA A 156 -2.94 18.47 -6.02
C ALA A 156 -3.70 18.74 -7.32
N LYS A 157 -4.74 19.58 -7.24
CA LYS A 157 -5.54 19.93 -8.43
C LYS A 157 -4.88 21.00 -9.30
N SER A 158 -3.93 21.72 -8.73
CA SER A 158 -3.21 22.82 -9.36
C SER A 158 -1.73 22.75 -9.00
N PRO A 159 -0.80 23.07 -9.92
CA PRO A 159 0.62 23.23 -9.61
C PRO A 159 0.90 24.28 -8.53
N ALA A 160 0.01 25.28 -8.36
CA ALA A 160 0.16 26.34 -7.38
C ALA A 160 -0.26 25.96 -5.96
N GLU A 161 -0.82 24.75 -5.75
CA GLU A 161 -1.25 24.30 -4.43
C GLU A 161 -0.04 23.87 -3.59
N THR A 162 0.30 24.68 -2.57
CA THR A 162 1.48 24.50 -1.71
C THR A 162 1.19 23.87 -0.35
N ASN A 163 -0.08 23.72 0.03
CA ASN A 163 -0.51 23.05 1.26
C ASN A 163 -1.80 22.24 1.00
N GLY A 164 -1.65 20.92 0.87
CA GLY A 164 -2.76 19.99 0.63
C GLY A 164 -2.84 18.86 1.67
N TRP A 165 -2.20 19.02 2.82
CA TRP A 165 -2.09 17.96 3.83
C TRP A 165 -3.43 17.65 4.51
N ASP A 166 -4.33 18.61 4.61
CA ASP A 166 -5.69 18.44 5.15
C ASP A 166 -6.64 17.70 4.18
N LYS A 167 -6.23 17.53 2.92
CA LYS A 167 -7.02 16.88 1.86
C LYS A 167 -6.61 15.44 1.59
N THR A 168 -5.63 14.91 2.33
CA THR A 168 -5.23 13.51 2.21
C THR A 168 -6.40 12.59 2.53
N SER A 169 -6.50 11.50 1.77
CA SER A 169 -7.48 10.47 2.03
C SER A 169 -6.82 9.11 2.05
N ILE A 170 -7.32 8.22 2.90
CA ILE A 170 -6.82 6.85 3.02
C ILE A 170 -6.96 6.15 1.66
N VAL A 171 -5.81 5.73 1.13
CA VAL A 171 -5.69 4.95 -0.10
C VAL A 171 -5.61 3.46 0.25
N ALA A 172 -4.77 3.09 1.21
CA ALA A 172 -4.58 1.71 1.61
C ALA A 172 -4.14 1.57 3.07
N VAL A 173 -4.44 0.40 3.64
CA VAL A 173 -3.82 -0.12 4.86
C VAL A 173 -3.24 -1.48 4.53
N VAL A 174 -1.96 -1.66 4.82
CA VAL A 174 -1.16 -2.79 4.34
C VAL A 174 -0.56 -3.54 5.52
N ALA A 175 -0.75 -4.85 5.58
CA ALA A 175 -0.27 -5.73 6.66
C ALA A 175 0.93 -6.61 6.27
N SER A 176 1.28 -6.64 4.99
CA SER A 176 2.45 -7.34 4.44
C SER A 176 3.01 -6.59 3.25
N THR A 177 4.27 -6.81 2.91
CA THR A 177 4.95 -6.12 1.79
C THR A 177 5.58 -7.17 0.89
N ASP A 178 5.62 -6.93 -0.42
CA ASP A 178 6.38 -7.80 -1.32
C ASP A 178 7.84 -7.36 -1.27
N TRP A 179 8.67 -8.01 -0.45
CA TRP A 179 10.09 -7.64 -0.24
C TRP A 179 10.31 -6.15 0.09
N GLY A 180 9.47 -5.61 0.96
CA GLY A 180 9.50 -4.19 1.32
C GLY A 180 8.93 -3.25 0.24
N GLU A 181 8.39 -3.76 -0.87
CA GLU A 181 7.65 -2.97 -1.84
C GLU A 181 6.13 -3.02 -1.57
N VAL A 182 5.50 -1.87 -1.76
CA VAL A 182 4.05 -1.71 -1.69
C VAL A 182 3.58 -1.01 -2.96
N ASP A 183 2.85 -1.74 -3.78
CA ASP A 183 2.18 -1.21 -4.98
C ASP A 183 0.78 -0.72 -4.63
N LEU A 184 0.58 0.60 -4.71
CA LEU A 184 -0.70 1.26 -4.46
C LEU A 184 -1.40 1.71 -5.75
N THR A 185 -0.90 1.35 -6.93
CA THR A 185 -1.40 1.85 -8.22
C THR A 185 -2.90 1.58 -8.37
N LYS A 186 -3.32 0.33 -8.16
CA LYS A 186 -4.73 -0.07 -8.25
C LYS A 186 -5.59 0.63 -7.19
N ALA A 187 -5.15 0.64 -5.93
CA ALA A 187 -5.88 1.26 -4.83
C ALA A 187 -6.04 2.78 -5.05
N TYR A 188 -5.00 3.45 -5.55
CA TYR A 188 -5.03 4.86 -5.91
C TYR A 188 -6.04 5.12 -7.03
N LEU A 189 -6.01 4.33 -8.11
CA LEU A 189 -6.92 4.50 -9.24
C LEU A 189 -8.38 4.23 -8.84
N GLU A 190 -8.65 3.20 -8.04
CA GLU A 190 -9.99 2.93 -7.50
C GLU A 190 -10.51 4.08 -6.62
N LYS A 191 -9.61 4.71 -5.85
CA LYS A 191 -9.95 5.80 -4.94
C LYS A 191 -10.26 7.11 -5.66
N PHE A 192 -9.41 7.51 -6.61
CA PHE A 192 -9.46 8.82 -7.24
C PHE A 192 -10.06 8.80 -8.65
N GLY A 193 -10.15 7.63 -9.30
CA GLY A 193 -10.71 7.43 -10.63
C GLY A 193 -9.89 8.02 -11.78
N ILE A 194 -8.74 8.63 -11.48
CA ILE A 194 -7.88 9.32 -12.44
C ILE A 194 -6.43 8.98 -12.08
N PRO A 195 -5.59 8.56 -13.05
CA PRO A 195 -4.18 8.31 -12.81
C PRO A 195 -3.45 9.60 -12.45
N ILE A 196 -2.28 9.45 -11.82
CA ILE A 196 -1.37 10.57 -11.56
C ILE A 196 -0.90 11.17 -12.89
N LYS A 197 -0.72 12.49 -12.93
CA LYS A 197 -0.12 13.17 -14.10
C LYS A 197 1.32 13.56 -13.79
N ILE A 198 2.23 13.38 -14.74
CA ILE A 198 3.61 13.87 -14.62
C ILE A 198 3.60 15.39 -14.34
N GLY A 199 4.45 15.83 -13.42
CA GLY A 199 4.50 17.20 -12.92
C GLY A 199 3.42 17.55 -11.88
N GLN A 200 2.49 16.64 -11.57
CA GLN A 200 1.49 16.86 -10.53
C GLN A 200 2.12 16.67 -9.14
N ARG A 201 1.84 17.60 -8.22
CA ARG A 201 2.28 17.47 -6.83
C ARG A 201 1.38 16.49 -6.06
N ILE A 202 1.99 15.56 -5.35
CA ILE A 202 1.32 14.53 -4.56
C ILE A 202 1.72 14.70 -3.09
N TYR A 203 0.72 14.84 -2.22
CA TYR A 203 0.86 14.88 -0.77
C TYR A 203 0.60 13.48 -0.22
N ILE A 204 1.52 12.98 0.60
CA ILE A 204 1.49 11.61 1.13
C ILE A 204 1.71 11.68 2.64
N LYS A 205 0.78 11.12 3.41
CA LYS A 205 1.01 10.80 4.82
C LYS A 205 1.12 9.30 4.96
N VAL A 206 2.17 8.85 5.63
CA VAL A 206 2.41 7.43 5.87
C VAL A 206 2.81 7.21 7.32
N CYS A 207 2.24 6.20 7.97
CA CYS A 207 2.61 5.84 9.32
C CYS A 207 2.48 4.34 9.56
N LYS A 208 3.27 3.84 10.51
CA LYS A 208 3.12 2.51 11.06
C LYS A 208 2.12 2.57 12.22
N LEU A 209 1.01 1.85 12.10
CA LEU A 209 -0.11 1.85 13.05
C LEU A 209 -0.23 0.46 13.69
N ASN A 210 -0.37 0.39 15.02
CA ASN A 210 -0.79 -0.85 15.66
C ASN A 210 -2.29 -1.05 15.42
N SER A 211 -2.66 -2.08 14.66
CA SER A 211 -4.04 -2.34 14.25
C SER A 211 -4.97 -2.64 15.44
N GLU A 212 -4.46 -3.23 16.51
CA GLU A 212 -5.20 -3.45 17.76
C GLU A 212 -5.38 -2.16 18.57
N CYS A 213 -4.44 -1.22 18.57
CA CYS A 213 -4.67 0.04 19.28
C CYS A 213 -5.54 0.98 18.45
N GLY A 214 -5.26 1.13 17.15
CA GLY A 214 -5.94 2.08 16.26
C GLY A 214 -5.68 3.55 16.59
N TYR A 215 -4.75 3.87 17.49
CA TYR A 215 -4.45 5.24 17.87
C TYR A 215 -3.45 5.89 16.91
N VAL A 216 -3.98 6.72 16.03
CA VAL A 216 -3.19 7.45 15.04
C VAL A 216 -2.78 8.82 15.59
N LYS A 217 -1.48 9.10 15.62
CA LYS A 217 -0.90 10.34 16.16
C LYS A 217 0.22 10.90 15.29
N TRP A 218 1.22 10.08 14.97
CA TRP A 218 2.40 10.51 14.20
C TRP A 218 2.40 9.94 12.79
N PHE A 219 2.86 10.75 11.83
CA PHE A 219 2.96 10.39 10.42
C PHE A 219 4.18 11.03 9.78
N SER A 220 4.83 10.29 8.89
CA SER A 220 5.79 10.85 7.94
C SER A 220 5.01 11.56 6.83
N MET A 221 5.40 12.79 6.52
CA MET A 221 4.74 13.64 5.52
C MET A 221 5.69 13.86 4.35
N HIS A 222 5.29 13.42 3.16
CA HIS A 222 6.07 13.52 1.93
C HIS A 222 5.30 14.26 0.83
N GLY A 223 5.95 15.23 0.20
CA GLY A 223 5.35 16.07 -0.83
C GLY A 223 6.24 16.09 -2.06
N TYR A 224 5.89 15.29 -3.07
CA TYR A 224 6.73 15.08 -4.25
C TYR A 224 6.00 15.43 -5.54
N PHE A 225 6.75 15.70 -6.60
CA PHE A 225 6.21 15.83 -7.94
C PHE A 225 6.26 14.47 -8.63
N ALA A 226 5.17 14.09 -9.28
CA ALA A 226 5.14 12.95 -10.16
C ALA A 226 6.14 13.13 -11.31
N SER A 227 6.96 12.11 -11.56
CA SER A 227 8.02 12.14 -12.57
C SER A 227 8.18 10.74 -13.17
N GLU A 228 8.81 10.63 -14.33
CA GLU A 228 9.06 9.31 -14.96
C GLU A 228 10.00 8.43 -14.12
N ARG A 229 10.76 9.04 -13.20
CA ARG A 229 11.78 8.40 -12.40
C ARG A 229 11.41 8.40 -10.92
N SER A 230 12.11 7.56 -10.17
CA SER A 230 12.02 7.50 -8.72
C SER A 230 12.43 8.83 -8.08
N THR A 231 11.87 9.09 -6.91
CA THR A 231 12.05 10.36 -6.20
C THR A 231 13.49 10.53 -5.72
N LEU A 232 14.08 9.50 -5.10
CA LEU A 232 15.39 9.61 -4.47
C LEU A 232 16.53 9.22 -5.41
N HIS A 233 16.40 8.13 -6.15
CA HIS A 233 17.51 7.60 -6.96
C HIS A 233 17.44 7.94 -8.45
N GLN A 234 16.37 8.61 -8.92
CA GLN A 234 16.19 9.02 -10.31
C GLN A 234 16.27 7.84 -11.30
N ARG A 235 15.66 6.69 -10.94
CA ARG A 235 15.63 5.47 -11.77
C ARG A 235 14.26 5.21 -12.36
N LEU A 236 14.20 4.62 -13.55
CA LEU A 236 12.96 4.07 -14.09
C LEU A 236 12.49 2.91 -13.20
N TYR A 237 11.17 2.75 -13.06
CA TYR A 237 10.63 1.57 -12.41
C TYR A 237 10.77 0.39 -13.35
N ILE A 238 11.34 -0.70 -12.84
CA ILE A 238 11.34 -1.99 -13.53
C ILE A 238 10.76 -2.98 -12.51
N PRO A 239 9.59 -3.58 -12.78
CA PRO A 239 8.99 -4.53 -11.84
C PRO A 239 9.86 -5.80 -11.73
N ARG A 240 9.84 -6.42 -10.56
CA ARG A 240 10.38 -7.78 -10.41
C ARG A 240 9.58 -8.75 -11.25
N ALA A 241 10.26 -9.71 -11.87
CA ALA A 241 9.60 -10.73 -12.66
C ALA A 241 9.55 -12.05 -11.88
N LYS A 242 8.47 -12.81 -12.08
CA LYS A 242 8.24 -14.09 -11.41
C LYS A 242 7.90 -15.17 -12.44
N ILE A 243 8.37 -16.39 -12.21
CA ILE A 243 7.96 -17.60 -12.91
C ILE A 243 7.28 -18.49 -11.88
N LYS A 244 5.98 -18.72 -12.09
CA LYS A 244 5.13 -19.54 -11.22
C LYS A 244 4.62 -20.78 -11.95
N MET A 245 4.01 -21.71 -11.21
CA MET A 245 3.49 -22.97 -11.75
C MET A 245 2.55 -22.79 -12.94
N GLU A 246 1.69 -21.77 -12.91
CA GLU A 246 0.76 -21.46 -14.01
C GLU A 246 1.45 -20.95 -15.29
N MET A 247 2.75 -20.63 -15.22
CA MET A 247 3.51 -20.03 -16.32
C MET A 247 4.45 -21.03 -17.00
N ILE A 248 4.48 -22.29 -16.54
CA ILE A 248 5.31 -23.35 -17.09
C ILE A 248 4.47 -24.55 -17.53
N ASN A 249 5.07 -25.42 -18.33
CA ASN A 249 4.55 -26.77 -18.54
C ASN A 249 5.13 -27.69 -17.45
N PRO A 250 4.37 -28.07 -16.41
CA PRO A 250 4.93 -28.70 -15.22
C PRO A 250 5.37 -30.14 -15.46
N ILE A 251 4.81 -30.82 -16.46
CA ILE A 251 5.13 -32.21 -16.77
C ILE A 251 5.69 -32.28 -18.19
N THR A 252 6.82 -32.94 -18.34
CA THR A 252 7.38 -33.35 -19.63
C THR A 252 7.61 -34.85 -19.64
N GLN A 253 8.14 -35.37 -20.75
CA GLN A 253 8.51 -36.78 -20.85
C GLN A 253 9.58 -37.20 -19.83
N ASN A 254 10.40 -36.26 -19.35
CA ASN A 254 11.62 -36.57 -18.60
C ASN A 254 11.59 -36.07 -17.15
N TYR A 255 10.74 -35.10 -16.82
CA TYR A 255 10.70 -34.46 -15.52
C TYR A 255 9.32 -33.88 -15.21
N GLU A 256 9.04 -33.76 -13.93
CA GLU A 256 7.84 -33.20 -13.32
C GLU A 256 8.26 -32.10 -12.33
N CYS A 257 7.65 -30.93 -12.44
CA CYS A 257 7.78 -29.83 -11.49
C CYS A 257 6.63 -29.91 -10.50
N ASP A 258 6.96 -30.20 -9.24
CA ASP A 258 5.97 -30.26 -8.16
C ASP A 258 5.62 -28.83 -7.68
N ALA A 259 6.60 -27.93 -7.67
CA ALA A 259 6.42 -26.53 -7.30
C ALA A 259 7.47 -25.63 -7.97
N ILE A 260 7.08 -24.43 -8.40
CA ILE A 260 8.01 -23.38 -8.84
C ILE A 260 7.48 -22.02 -8.41
N ASP A 261 8.32 -21.29 -7.68
CA ASP A 261 8.21 -19.87 -7.44
C ASP A 261 9.61 -19.29 -7.59
N TYR A 262 9.91 -18.76 -8.78
CA TYR A 262 11.20 -18.15 -9.09
C TYR A 262 10.99 -16.66 -9.29
N GLU A 263 11.73 -15.83 -8.56
CA GLU A 263 11.67 -14.39 -8.61
C GLU A 263 13.04 -13.81 -8.98
N ILE A 264 13.02 -12.77 -9.81
CA ILE A 264 14.23 -12.05 -10.21
C ILE A 264 14.03 -10.54 -10.07
N SER A 265 15.03 -9.90 -9.47
CA SER A 265 15.09 -8.45 -9.35
C SER A 265 15.87 -7.83 -10.51
N PRO A 266 15.37 -6.73 -11.12
CA PRO A 266 16.05 -6.06 -12.22
C PRO A 266 17.22 -5.16 -11.77
N GLY A 267 17.29 -4.82 -10.48
CA GLY A 267 18.31 -3.92 -9.93
C GLY A 267 19.49 -4.68 -9.36
N PRO A 268 19.39 -5.17 -8.11
CA PRO A 268 20.36 -6.11 -7.58
C PRO A 268 20.28 -7.39 -8.41
N LYS A 269 21.43 -7.87 -8.90
CA LYS A 269 21.61 -9.17 -9.55
C LYS A 269 21.34 -10.32 -8.58
N ILE A 270 20.10 -10.41 -8.10
CA ILE A 270 19.64 -11.32 -7.07
C ILE A 270 18.38 -12.01 -7.59
N THR A 271 18.33 -13.31 -7.37
CA THR A 271 17.17 -14.14 -7.55
C THR A 271 16.78 -14.79 -6.24
N SER A 272 15.49 -15.01 -6.02
CA SER A 272 14.98 -15.84 -4.94
C SER A 272 14.11 -16.91 -5.53
N ASN A 273 14.16 -18.12 -4.96
CA ASN A 273 13.36 -19.21 -5.48
C ASN A 273 12.92 -20.21 -4.42
N ASN A 274 11.90 -20.97 -4.77
CA ASN A 274 11.51 -22.24 -4.18
C ASN A 274 11.00 -23.13 -5.33
N ILE A 275 11.78 -24.15 -5.69
CA ILE A 275 11.50 -25.01 -6.84
C ILE A 275 11.71 -26.46 -6.43
N THR A 276 10.71 -27.30 -6.66
CA THR A 276 10.74 -28.74 -6.37
C THR A 276 10.52 -29.51 -7.66
N VAL A 277 11.47 -30.39 -7.98
CA VAL A 277 11.49 -31.12 -9.26
C VAL A 277 11.78 -32.59 -9.03
N ARG A 278 11.08 -33.42 -9.81
CA ARG A 278 11.26 -34.85 -9.92
C ARG A 278 11.66 -35.24 -11.34
N SER A 279 12.80 -35.89 -11.47
CA SER A 279 13.23 -36.56 -12.70
C SER A 279 12.52 -37.91 -12.83
N LEU A 280 11.93 -38.15 -14.01
CA LEU A 280 11.27 -39.40 -14.38
C LEU A 280 12.25 -40.42 -14.99
N GLN A 281 13.50 -40.00 -15.24
CA GLN A 281 14.56 -40.83 -15.81
C GLN A 281 15.76 -40.97 -14.86
N ASP A 282 16.53 -42.03 -15.04
CA ASP A 282 17.53 -42.43 -14.05
C ASP A 282 18.82 -41.59 -14.09
N PHE A 283 19.10 -40.89 -15.19
CA PHE A 283 20.41 -40.26 -15.44
C PHE A 283 20.36 -38.88 -16.13
N LEU A 284 19.26 -38.12 -16.01
CA LEU A 284 19.24 -36.75 -16.53
C LEU A 284 19.80 -35.75 -15.53
N VAL A 285 20.89 -35.08 -15.89
CA VAL A 285 21.55 -34.06 -15.05
C VAL A 285 20.84 -32.70 -15.17
N THR A 286 19.96 -32.53 -16.16
CA THR A 286 19.29 -31.27 -16.49
C THR A 286 17.77 -31.43 -16.49
N CYS A 287 17.04 -30.45 -15.94
CA CYS A 287 15.59 -30.32 -16.09
C CYS A 287 15.27 -28.96 -16.73
N ASP A 288 14.48 -28.95 -17.81
CA ASP A 288 14.22 -27.75 -18.63
C ASP A 288 12.72 -27.43 -18.68
N PHE A 289 12.28 -26.32 -18.12
CA PHE A 289 10.86 -25.92 -18.18
C PHE A 289 10.70 -24.70 -19.08
N LEU A 290 9.90 -24.81 -20.13
CA LEU A 290 9.49 -23.65 -20.91
C LEU A 290 8.63 -22.73 -20.04
N HIS A 291 8.83 -21.41 -20.13
CA HIS A 291 8.11 -20.43 -19.33
C HIS A 291 7.55 -19.29 -20.18
N ASN A 292 6.50 -18.63 -19.69
CA ASN A 292 5.96 -17.39 -20.27
C ASN A 292 5.94 -16.22 -19.26
N GLY A 293 6.64 -16.35 -18.13
CA GLY A 293 6.51 -15.43 -16.99
C GLY A 293 7.40 -14.18 -17.01
N LEU A 294 8.45 -14.14 -17.83
CA LEU A 294 9.41 -13.04 -17.85
C LEU A 294 9.11 -12.01 -18.95
N THR A 295 9.32 -10.74 -18.62
CA THR A 295 9.25 -9.61 -19.55
C THR A 295 10.57 -9.44 -20.30
N ASP A 296 10.56 -8.74 -21.43
CA ASP A 296 11.75 -8.50 -22.26
C ASP A 296 12.85 -7.66 -21.55
N ALA A 297 12.59 -7.20 -20.31
CA ALA A 297 13.61 -6.60 -19.45
C ALA A 297 14.66 -7.61 -18.98
N PHE A 298 14.39 -8.92 -19.10
CA PHE A 298 15.29 -10.01 -18.75
C PHE A 298 15.64 -10.80 -20.02
N ASP A 299 16.90 -11.18 -20.21
CA ASP A 299 17.37 -11.92 -21.39
C ASP A 299 17.96 -13.27 -21.02
N PHE A 300 19.10 -13.29 -20.33
CA PHE A 300 19.75 -14.51 -19.88
C PHE A 300 20.31 -14.31 -18.49
N GLU A 301 19.99 -15.21 -17.56
CA GLU A 301 20.38 -15.11 -16.16
C GLU A 301 20.93 -16.44 -15.67
N ARG A 302 22.00 -16.41 -14.88
CA ARG A 302 22.63 -17.61 -14.31
C ARG A 302 22.91 -17.42 -12.84
N SER A 303 22.51 -18.39 -12.02
CA SER A 303 22.85 -18.44 -10.60
C SER A 303 23.30 -19.84 -10.18
N TYR A 304 24.13 -19.91 -9.14
CA TYR A 304 24.50 -21.16 -8.49
C TYR A 304 23.77 -21.24 -7.16
N GLN A 305 22.96 -22.28 -7.01
CA GLN A 305 21.99 -22.40 -5.94
C GLN A 305 22.25 -23.65 -5.12
N TYR A 306 22.00 -23.58 -3.81
CA TYR A 306 21.92 -24.79 -3.01
C TYR A 306 20.61 -25.50 -3.32
N SER A 307 20.67 -26.82 -3.28
CA SER A 307 19.50 -27.66 -3.33
C SER A 307 19.70 -28.87 -2.42
N ARG A 308 18.60 -29.50 -2.05
CA ARG A 308 18.62 -30.72 -1.25
C ARG A 308 17.61 -31.73 -1.73
N SER A 309 17.86 -33.00 -1.44
CA SER A 309 16.85 -34.04 -1.58
C SER A 309 15.81 -33.95 -0.45
N PRO A 310 14.59 -34.49 -0.64
CA PRO A 310 13.60 -34.57 0.44
C PRO A 310 14.08 -35.44 1.61
N ALA A 311 13.35 -35.38 2.72
CA ALA A 311 13.64 -36.14 3.95
C ALA A 311 13.77 -37.65 3.71
N GLU A 312 12.94 -38.19 2.81
CA GLU A 312 12.96 -39.60 2.36
C GLU A 312 14.31 -40.04 1.76
N ARG A 313 15.16 -39.08 1.40
CA ARG A 313 16.49 -39.29 0.82
C ARG A 313 17.61 -38.64 1.64
N ASN A 314 17.41 -38.45 2.96
CA ASN A 314 18.45 -37.99 3.89
C ASN A 314 19.01 -36.58 3.63
N PHE A 315 18.27 -35.70 2.95
CA PHE A 315 18.69 -34.30 2.72
C PHE A 315 20.09 -34.15 2.10
N PHE A 316 20.45 -34.98 1.11
CA PHE A 316 21.70 -34.80 0.38
C PHE A 316 21.74 -33.41 -0.25
N ILE A 317 22.83 -32.68 0.01
CA ILE A 317 23.05 -31.34 -0.51
C ILE A 317 23.77 -31.45 -1.85
N GLN A 318 23.30 -30.68 -2.82
CA GLN A 318 23.94 -30.55 -4.14
C GLN A 318 23.84 -29.08 -4.61
N CYS A 319 24.78 -28.69 -5.48
CA CYS A 319 24.79 -27.38 -6.12
C CYS A 319 24.10 -27.46 -7.47
N MET A 320 23.09 -26.61 -7.67
CA MET A 320 22.35 -26.48 -8.92
C MET A 320 22.79 -25.22 -9.64
N GLU A 321 23.19 -25.34 -10.90
CA GLU A 321 23.27 -24.21 -11.82
C GLU A 321 21.87 -23.96 -12.39
N VAL A 322 21.30 -22.80 -12.08
CA VAL A 322 19.98 -22.38 -12.56
C VAL A 322 20.17 -21.31 -13.62
N LYS A 323 19.78 -21.65 -14.86
CA LYS A 323 19.84 -20.76 -16.02
C LYS A 323 18.44 -20.40 -16.46
N VAL A 324 18.18 -19.12 -16.62
CA VAL A 324 16.90 -18.63 -17.13
C VAL A 324 17.16 -17.91 -18.44
N TYR A 325 16.53 -18.40 -19.50
CA TYR A 325 16.60 -17.84 -20.84
C TYR A 325 15.25 -17.23 -21.15
N ASN A 326 15.21 -15.97 -21.55
CA ASN A 326 14.01 -15.26 -21.99
C ASN A 326 14.14 -14.72 -23.43
N ASN A 327 15.13 -15.22 -24.16
CA ASN A 327 15.31 -14.99 -25.59
C ASN A 327 14.41 -15.91 -26.44
N SER A 328 14.94 -16.43 -27.55
CA SER A 328 14.22 -17.33 -28.47
C SER A 328 13.66 -18.60 -27.83
N THR A 329 14.21 -19.08 -26.72
CA THR A 329 13.86 -20.39 -26.15
C THR A 329 13.13 -20.36 -24.80
N LYS A 330 12.78 -19.16 -24.29
CA LYS A 330 11.99 -18.92 -23.05
C LYS A 330 11.90 -20.12 -22.09
N LYS A 331 12.99 -20.42 -21.36
CA LYS A 331 13.11 -21.62 -20.53
C LYS A 331 13.91 -21.38 -19.25
N ILE A 332 13.56 -22.12 -18.20
CA ILE A 332 14.37 -22.28 -16.99
C ILE A 332 15.01 -23.67 -16.98
N SER A 333 16.33 -23.72 -16.88
CA SER A 333 17.14 -24.94 -16.86
C SER A 333 17.77 -25.11 -15.49
N LEU A 334 17.57 -26.28 -14.88
CA LEU A 334 18.14 -26.69 -13.61
C LEU A 334 19.16 -27.78 -13.88
N TYR A 335 20.45 -27.49 -13.66
CA TYR A 335 21.55 -28.44 -13.90
C TYR A 335 22.27 -28.78 -12.60
N CYS A 336 22.40 -30.07 -12.28
CA CYS A 336 23.21 -30.48 -11.13
C CYS A 336 24.70 -30.33 -11.47
N PHE A 337 25.34 -29.33 -10.87
CA PHE A 337 26.72 -28.96 -11.16
C PHE A 337 27.73 -29.71 -10.28
N ALA A 338 27.39 -29.93 -9.00
CA ALA A 338 28.23 -30.63 -8.04
C ALA A 338 27.41 -31.28 -6.92
N GLY A 339 27.89 -32.39 -6.36
CA GLY A 339 27.24 -33.12 -5.27
C GLY A 339 26.63 -34.45 -5.72
N VAL A 340 25.77 -35.01 -4.86
CA VAL A 340 25.09 -36.29 -5.14
C VAL A 340 23.79 -36.00 -5.88
N TYR A 341 23.72 -36.41 -7.15
CA TYR A 341 22.48 -36.28 -7.92
C TYR A 341 21.34 -37.08 -7.28
N THR A 342 20.23 -36.40 -7.01
CA THR A 342 19.00 -37.05 -6.55
C THR A 342 17.86 -36.81 -7.51
N LYS A 343 17.12 -37.87 -7.89
CA LYS A 343 15.97 -37.77 -8.79
C LYS A 343 14.88 -36.81 -8.32
N HIS A 344 14.75 -36.58 -7.02
CA HIS A 344 13.80 -35.63 -6.46
C HIS A 344 14.59 -34.66 -5.59
N PHE A 345 14.51 -33.37 -5.90
CA PHE A 345 15.25 -32.32 -5.22
C PHE A 345 14.44 -31.02 -5.16
N GLU A 346 14.79 -30.18 -4.19
CA GLU A 346 14.30 -28.82 -4.09
C GLU A 346 15.47 -27.83 -4.04
N THR A 347 15.34 -26.71 -4.74
CA THR A 347 16.23 -25.55 -4.60
C THR A 347 15.45 -24.37 -4.04
N PHE A 348 16.03 -23.71 -3.04
CA PHE A 348 15.35 -22.67 -2.28
C PHE A 348 16.34 -21.61 -1.78
N GLY A 349 15.84 -20.41 -1.52
CA GLY A 349 16.61 -19.32 -0.92
C GLY A 349 16.89 -18.19 -1.89
N THR A 350 17.90 -17.37 -1.58
CA THR A 350 18.24 -16.16 -2.31
C THR A 350 19.69 -16.21 -2.76
N TYR A 351 19.92 -15.95 -4.05
CA TYR A 351 21.20 -16.17 -4.72
C TYR A 351 21.59 -14.99 -5.58
N PHE A 352 22.90 -14.80 -5.74
CA PHE A 352 23.44 -13.85 -6.71
C PHE A 352 23.41 -14.44 -8.12
N ILE A 353 23.11 -13.56 -9.06
CA ILE A 353 23.25 -13.82 -10.49
C ILE A 353 24.70 -13.54 -10.89
N THR A 354 25.27 -14.41 -11.70
CA THR A 354 26.70 -14.56 -11.98
C THR A 354 27.07 -14.33 -13.46
N ASN A 355 26.19 -13.71 -14.23
CA ASN A 355 26.41 -13.40 -15.65
C ASN A 355 27.09 -12.04 -15.87
#